data_AF-A0A1G8M2H8-F1
#
_entry.id   AF-A0A1G8M2H8-F1
#
_cell.length_a   1.000
_cell.length_b   1.000
_cell.length_c   1.000
_cell.angle_alpha   90.00
_cell.angle_beta   90.00
_cell.angle_gamma   90.00
#
_symmetry.space_group_name_H-M   'P 1'
#
loop_
_entity.id
_entity.type
_entity.pdbx_description
1 polymer ?
#
loop_
_entity_poly.entity_id
_entity_poly.type
_entity_poly.pdbx_seq_one_letter_code
_entity_poly.pdbx_strand_id
1 'polypeptide(L)' 'MSDAQIGLMTATPIIIAFAIALRRMGVLSTVATVSAVSLSVAIAAVLFTTQ' A
#
# COMPACT_ATOMS: atom_id res chain seq x y z
N MET A 1 -10.30 -16.92 3.21
CA MET A 1 -9.59 -15.63 3.38
C MET A 1 -9.92 -15.12 4.75
N SER A 2 -8.91 -14.84 5.58
CA SER A 2 -9.14 -14.22 6.88
C SER A 2 -9.65 -12.78 6.68
N ASP A 3 -10.38 -12.24 7.67
CA ASP A 3 -10.88 -10.86 7.62
C ASP A 3 -9.74 -9.84 7.41
N ALA A 4 -8.56 -10.15 7.97
CA ALA A 4 -7.35 -9.36 7.78
C ALA A 4 -6.88 -9.36 6.32
N GLN A 5 -6.94 -10.51 5.61
CA GLN A 5 -6.58 -10.58 4.19
C GLN A 5 -7.55 -9.77 3.32
N ILE A 6 -8.87 -9.83 3.61
CA ILE A 6 -9.88 -9.05 2.87
C ILE A 6 -9.68 -7.55 3.08
N GLY A 7 -9.46 -7.13 4.34
CA GLY A 7 -9.15 -5.74 4.67
C GLY A 7 -7.91 -5.24 3.92
N LEU A 8 -6.84 -6.05 3.88
CA LEU A 8 -5.60 -5.71 3.18
C LEU A 8 -5.75 -5.66 1.66
N MET A 9 -6.42 -6.62 1.04
CA MET A 9 -6.67 -6.59 -0.42
C MET A 9 -7.40 -5.32 -0.86
N THR A 10 -8.24 -4.77 0.03
CA THR A 10 -8.98 -3.54 -0.24
C THR A 10 -8.14 -2.30 0.06
N ALA A 11 -7.39 -2.31 1.18
CA ALA A 11 -6.60 -1.17 1.62
C ALA A 11 -5.34 -0.94 0.77
N THR A 12 -4.61 -1.99 0.37
CA THR A 12 -3.38 -1.88 -0.43
C THR A 12 -3.57 -1.06 -1.71
N PRO A 13 -4.54 -1.33 -2.60
CA PRO A 13 -4.74 -0.52 -3.80
C PRO A 13 -5.17 0.92 -3.49
N ILE A 14 -5.94 1.15 -2.42
CA ILE A 14 -6.33 2.50 -1.99
C ILE A 14 -5.09 3.30 -1.57
N ILE A 15 -4.20 2.71 -0.76
CA ILE A 15 -2.95 3.34 -0.32
C ILE A 15 -2.08 3.68 -1.54
N ILE A 16 -1.95 2.75 -2.50
CA ILE A 16 -1.17 2.99 -3.73
C ILE A 16 -1.76 4.14 -4.54
N ALA A 17 -3.09 4.16 -4.74
CA ALA A 17 -3.77 5.22 -5.46
C ALA A 17 -3.58 6.59 -4.79
N PHE A 18 -3.70 6.66 -3.45
CA PHE A 18 -3.46 7.88 -2.68
C PHE A 18 -2.00 8.34 -2.77
N ALA A 19 -1.04 7.43 -2.63
CA ALA A 19 0.37 7.78 -2.73
C ALA A 19 0.71 8.39 -4.10
N ILE A 20 0.13 7.84 -5.18
CA ILE A 20 0.28 8.37 -6.53
C ILE A 20 -0.42 9.72 -6.68
N ALA A 21 -1.63 9.87 -6.15
CA ALA A 21 -2.38 11.13 -6.20
C ALA A 21 -1.62 12.26 -5.48
N LEU A 22 -1.13 11.99 -4.26
CA LEU A 22 -0.33 12.95 -3.48
C LEU A 22 0.99 13.31 -4.16
N ARG A 23 1.62 12.34 -4.83
CA ARG A 23 2.80 12.60 -5.67
C ARG A 23 2.49 13.53 -6.83
N ARG A 24 1.34 13.36 -7.49
CA ARG A 24 0.90 14.23 -8.59
C ARG A 24 0.55 15.65 -8.14
N MET A 25 0.13 15.80 -6.89
CA MET A 25 -0.12 17.11 -6.28
C MET A 25 1.16 17.82 -5.81
N GLY A 26 2.34 17.18 -5.95
CA GLY A 26 3.61 17.74 -5.49
C GLY A 26 3.81 17.72 -3.96
N VAL A 27 2.88 17.12 -3.22
CA VAL A 27 2.90 17.04 -1.74
C VAL A 27 3.89 15.97 -1.25
N LEU A 28 4.07 14.91 -2.04
CA LEU A 28 4.88 13.75 -1.66
C LEU A 28 6.13 13.64 -2.55
N SER A 29 7.30 13.53 -1.92
CA SER A 29 8.57 13.24 -2.62
C SER A 29 8.54 11.85 -3.27
N THR A 30 9.24 11.68 -4.40
CA THR A 30 9.42 10.39 -5.09
C THR A 30 9.80 9.28 -4.13
N VAL A 31 10.76 9.54 -3.24
CA VAL A 31 11.26 8.55 -2.29
C VAL A 31 10.15 8.11 -1.35
N ALA A 32 9.35 9.07 -0.85
CA ALA A 32 8.25 8.80 0.06
C ALA A 32 7.09 8.06 -0.62
N THR A 33 6.81 8.34 -1.90
CA THR A 33 5.83 7.58 -2.69
C THR A 33 6.29 6.13 -2.88
N VAL A 34 7.55 5.93 -3.26
CA VAL A 34 8.10 4.59 -3.49
C VAL A 34 8.10 3.80 -2.19
N SER A 35 8.59 4.38 -1.08
CA SER A 35 8.62 3.68 0.21
C SER A 35 7.22 3.33 0.71
N ALA A 36 6.22 4.23 0.57
CA ALA A 36 4.84 3.95 0.95
C ALA A 36 4.24 2.79 0.14
N VAL A 37 4.45 2.78 -1.17
CA VAL A 37 3.98 1.69 -2.05
C VAL A 37 4.69 0.38 -1.72
N SER A 38 6.02 0.41 -1.57
CA SER A 38 6.81 -0.78 -1.23
C SER A 38 6.41 -1.40 0.11
N LEU A 39 6.21 -0.59 1.15
CA LEU A 39 5.76 -1.05 2.46
C LEU A 39 4.35 -1.63 2.40
N SER A 40 3.43 -0.99 1.68
CA SER A 40 2.06 -1.49 1.50
C SER A 40 2.04 -2.88 0.85
N VAL A 41 2.87 -3.08 -0.18
CA VAL A 41 3.03 -4.40 -0.84
C VAL A 41 3.70 -5.41 0.09
N ALA A 42 4.75 -5.02 0.83
CA ALA A 42 5.44 -5.90 1.75
C ALA A 42 4.52 -6.43 2.87
N ILE A 43 3.68 -5.56 3.44
CA ILE A 43 2.71 -5.95 4.47
C ILE A 43 1.68 -6.94 3.90
N ALA A 44 1.17 -6.67 2.69
CA ALA A 44 0.27 -7.59 2.01
C ALA A 44 0.94 -8.96 1.78
N ALA A 45 2.17 -8.98 1.28
CA ALA A 45 2.91 -10.22 1.05
C ALA A 45 3.09 -11.03 2.34
N VAL A 46 3.56 -10.41 3.42
CA VAL A 46 3.74 -11.08 4.72
C VAL A 46 2.42 -11.67 5.21
N LEU A 47 1.33 -10.90 5.15
CA LEU A 47 0.06 -11.36 5.69
C LEU A 47 -0.56 -12.49 4.86
N PHE A 48 -0.28 -12.55 3.56
CA PHE A 48 -0.69 -13.67 2.69
C PHE A 48 0.21 -14.91 2.80
N THR A 49 1.48 -14.76 3.20
CA THR A 49 2.39 -15.89 3.36
C THR A 49 2.39 -16.48 4.77
N THR A 50 1.86 -15.75 5.76
CA THR A 50 1.90 -16.16 7.18
C THR A 50 0.54 -16.66 7.70
N GLN A 51 -0.56 -16.36 7.01
CA GLN A 51 -1.95 -16.67 7.41
C GLN A 51 -2.66 -17.48 6.34
#